data_AF-A0A932E366-F1
#
_entry.id   AF-A0A932E366-F1
#
_cell.length_a   1.000
_cell.length_b   1.000
_cell.length_c   1.000
_cell.angle_alpha   90.00
_cell.angle_beta   90.00
_cell.angle_gamma   90.00
#
_symmetry.space_group_name_H-M   'P 1'
#
loop_
_entity.id
_entity.type
_entity.pdbx_description
1 polymer ?
#
loop_
_entity_poly.entity_id
_entity_poly.type
_entity_poly.pdbx_seq_one_letter_code
_entity_poly.pdbx_strand_id
1 'polypeptide(L)'
;MRAGAAAARSQPPKIFAYVRLALGPAALDRLQQEADRYAAIPACAANFARMGVKPMETAIAARSPDAVAPALATWQGAVDEIVLRAITGRDTVEENVALLRAAKPA
;
A
#
# COMPACT_ATOMS: atom_id res chain seq x y z
N MET A 1 -9.26 -2.90 -19.37
CA MET A 1 -9.85 -1.55 -19.33
C MET A 1 -9.39 -0.65 -20.48
N ARG A 2 -8.09 -0.34 -20.64
CA ARG A 2 -7.60 0.53 -21.72
C ARG A 2 -7.99 0.05 -23.13
N ALA A 3 -7.86 -1.24 -23.41
CA ALA A 3 -8.30 -1.84 -24.68
C ALA A 3 -9.81 -1.65 -24.93
N GLY A 4 -10.64 -1.71 -23.87
CA GLY A 4 -12.08 -1.47 -23.97
C GLY A 4 -12.42 -0.02 -24.28
N ALA A 5 -11.75 0.94 -23.62
CA ALA A 5 -11.92 2.36 -23.91
C ALA A 5 -11.47 2.72 -25.34
N ALA A 6 -10.35 2.15 -25.80
CA ALA A 6 -9.88 2.30 -27.18
C ALA A 6 -10.91 1.77 -28.20
N ALA A 7 -11.47 0.58 -27.97
CA ALA A 7 -12.52 0.01 -28.81
C ALA A 7 -13.79 0.89 -28.84
N ALA A 8 -14.12 1.52 -27.72
CA ALA A 8 -15.26 2.43 -27.59
C ALA A 8 -14.96 3.89 -28.02
N ARG A 9 -13.72 4.18 -28.46
CA ARG A 9 -13.24 5.55 -28.76
C ARG A 9 -13.50 6.55 -27.63
N SER A 10 -13.47 6.07 -26.39
CA SER A 10 -13.66 6.89 -25.19
C SER A 10 -12.34 7.13 -24.47
N GLN A 11 -12.31 8.15 -23.60
CA GLN A 11 -11.16 8.34 -22.74
C GLN A 11 -11.03 7.16 -21.76
N PRO A 12 -9.82 6.59 -21.58
CA PRO A 12 -9.62 5.56 -20.60
C PRO A 12 -9.90 6.10 -19.19
N PRO A 13 -10.53 5.31 -18.30
CA PRO A 13 -10.73 5.72 -16.93
C PRO A 13 -9.37 5.86 -16.22
N LYS A 14 -9.28 6.83 -15.31
CA LYS A 14 -8.15 6.93 -14.39
C LYS A 14 -8.14 5.73 -13.44
N ILE A 15 -6.96 5.14 -13.25
CA ILE A 15 -6.72 4.00 -12.37
C ILE A 15 -6.05 4.52 -11.10
N PHE A 16 -6.71 4.28 -9.97
CA PHE A 16 -6.21 4.61 -8.65
C PHE A 16 -5.88 3.31 -7.90
N ALA A 17 -4.75 3.28 -7.17
CA ALA A 17 -4.46 2.22 -6.22
C ALA A 17 -4.61 2.71 -4.78
N TYR A 18 -5.27 1.91 -3.94
CA TYR A 18 -5.32 2.12 -2.50
C TYR A 18 -4.14 1.39 -1.85
N VAL A 19 -3.08 2.13 -1.55
CA VAL A 19 -1.80 1.58 -1.09
C VAL A 19 -1.66 1.79 0.40
N ARG A 20 -1.42 0.71 1.13
CA ARG A 20 -1.21 0.75 2.57
C ARG A 20 0.28 0.92 2.88
N LEU A 21 0.61 1.80 3.81
CA LEU A 21 2.01 2.07 4.19
C LEU A 21 2.17 2.14 5.71
N ALA A 22 3.08 1.34 6.25
CA ALA A 22 3.55 1.40 7.62
C ALA A 22 4.93 2.05 7.65
N LEU A 23 5.11 3.08 8.49
CA LEU A 23 6.38 3.79 8.65
C LEU A 23 6.88 3.69 10.09
N GLY A 24 8.06 3.10 10.26
CA GLY A 24 8.74 2.99 11.54
C GLY A 24 8.31 1.78 12.39
N PRO A 25 9.06 1.47 13.47
CA PRO A 25 8.91 0.20 14.20
C PRO A 25 7.50 -0.08 14.72
N ALA A 26 6.88 0.88 15.40
CA ALA A 26 5.54 0.67 15.97
C ALA A 26 4.46 0.42 14.90
N ALA A 27 4.57 1.06 13.73
CA ALA A 27 3.67 0.83 12.60
C ALA A 27 3.89 -0.56 11.98
N LEU A 28 5.15 -1.01 11.90
CA LEU A 28 5.50 -2.35 11.42
C LEU A 28 4.98 -3.44 12.35
N ASP A 29 5.08 -3.24 13.67
CA ASP A 29 4.50 -4.16 14.67
C ASP A 29 2.98 -4.25 14.52
N ARG A 30 2.31 -3.10 14.32
CA ARG A 30 0.87 -3.06 14.04
C ARG A 30 0.52 -3.79 12.75
N LEU A 31 1.29 -3.59 11.68
CA LEU A 31 1.13 -4.30 10.41
C LEU A 31 1.31 -5.81 10.58
N GLN A 32 2.30 -6.26 11.35
CA GLN A 32 2.51 -7.68 11.64
C GLN A 32 1.31 -8.29 12.36
N GLN A 33 0.79 -7.63 13.41
CA GLN A 33 -0.40 -8.10 14.14
C GLN A 33 -1.61 -8.26 13.20
N GLU A 34 -1.80 -7.33 12.25
CA GLU A 34 -2.87 -7.46 11.26
C GLU A 34 -2.61 -8.58 10.27
N ALA A 35 -1.37 -8.71 9.79
CA ALA A 35 -0.95 -9.78 8.90
C ALA A 35 -1.23 -11.15 9.51
N ASP A 36 -0.85 -11.36 10.77
CA ASP A 36 -1.08 -12.60 11.51
C ASP A 36 -2.57 -12.87 11.69
N ARG A 37 -3.35 -11.84 12.04
CA ARG A 37 -4.81 -11.95 12.15
C ARG A 37 -5.45 -12.37 10.83
N TYR A 38 -5.02 -11.80 9.70
CA TYR A 38 -5.54 -12.19 8.39
C TYR A 38 -5.06 -13.58 7.97
N ALA A 39 -3.83 -13.97 8.32
CA ALA A 39 -3.33 -15.32 8.06
C ALA A 39 -4.11 -16.40 8.82
N ALA A 40 -4.65 -16.07 10.01
CA ALA A 40 -5.48 -16.98 10.79
C ALA A 40 -6.89 -17.20 10.20
N ILE A 41 -7.35 -16.37 9.26
CA ILE A 41 -8.66 -16.51 8.61
C ILE A 41 -8.50 -17.39 7.37
N PRO A 42 -9.13 -18.58 7.28
CA PRO A 42 -8.87 -19.54 6.20
C PRO A 42 -9.07 -18.98 4.78
N ALA A 43 -10.12 -18.18 4.57
CA ALA A 43 -10.40 -17.56 3.28
C ALA A 43 -9.31 -16.53 2.88
N CYS A 44 -8.81 -15.76 3.84
CA CYS A 44 -7.74 -14.80 3.61
C CYS A 44 -6.40 -15.53 3.35
N ALA A 45 -6.08 -16.55 4.14
CA ALA A 45 -4.90 -17.39 3.94
C ALA A 45 -4.87 -18.01 2.53
N ALA A 46 -5.98 -18.60 2.09
CA ALA A 46 -6.12 -19.13 0.74
C ALA A 46 -5.98 -18.03 -0.33
N ASN A 47 -6.47 -16.81 -0.08
CA ASN A 47 -6.30 -15.69 -1.00
C ASN A 47 -4.82 -15.30 -1.17
N PHE A 48 -4.08 -15.16 -0.08
CA PHE A 48 -2.64 -14.85 -0.13
C PHE A 48 -1.84 -15.97 -0.82
N ALA A 49 -2.17 -17.23 -0.54
CA ALA A 49 -1.54 -18.38 -1.20
C ALA A 49 -1.74 -18.35 -2.73
N ARG A 50 -2.96 -18.02 -3.21
CA ARG A 50 -3.22 -17.87 -4.66
C ARG A 50 -2.44 -16.72 -5.30
N MET A 51 -2.24 -15.64 -4.55
CA MET A 51 -1.43 -14.50 -5.01
C MET A 51 0.08 -14.80 -4.97
N GLY A 52 0.51 -15.82 -4.22
CA GLY A 52 1.93 -16.13 -4.03
C GLY A 52 2.66 -15.13 -3.12
N VAL A 53 1.94 -14.45 -2.22
CA VAL A 53 2.51 -13.42 -1.32
C VAL A 53 2.18 -13.74 0.13
N LYS A 54 2.99 -13.24 1.05
CA LYS A 54 2.67 -13.19 2.49
C LYS A 54 1.75 -12.01 2.78
N PRO A 55 0.90 -12.06 3.83
CA PRO A 55 0.03 -10.93 4.16
C PRO A 55 0.79 -9.62 4.37
N MET A 56 1.98 -9.65 4.99
CA MET A 56 2.82 -8.46 5.17
C MET A 56 3.26 -7.82 3.84
N GLU A 57 3.46 -8.61 2.80
CA GLU A 57 3.93 -8.15 1.49
C GLU A 57 2.82 -7.41 0.72
N THR A 58 1.59 -7.39 1.25
CA THR A 58 0.47 -6.63 0.68
C THR A 58 0.40 -5.17 1.14
N ALA A 59 1.37 -4.73 1.95
CA ALA A 59 1.55 -3.33 2.35
C ALA A 59 3.02 -2.92 2.21
N ILE A 60 3.27 -1.62 2.04
CA ILE A 60 4.62 -1.07 2.12
C ILE A 60 5.03 -1.04 3.60
N ALA A 61 6.14 -1.70 3.93
CA ALA A 61 6.74 -1.70 5.26
C ALA A 61 8.06 -0.93 5.23
N ALA A 62 8.03 0.37 5.53
CA ALA A 62 9.21 1.22 5.55
C ALA A 62 9.75 1.35 6.99
N ARG A 63 10.98 0.90 7.24
CA ARG A 63 11.62 1.05 8.57
C ARG A 63 11.98 2.51 8.87
N SER A 64 12.23 3.31 7.84
CA SER A 64 12.70 4.69 7.94
C SER A 64 12.12 5.56 6.81
N PRO A 65 12.07 6.90 6.99
CA PRO A 65 11.44 7.81 6.02
C PRO A 65 12.06 7.78 4.62
N ASP A 66 13.37 7.61 4.53
CA ASP A 66 14.15 7.52 3.28
C ASP A 66 13.79 6.28 2.44
N ALA A 67 13.26 5.22 3.06
CA ALA A 67 12.79 4.04 2.35
C ALA A 67 11.41 4.23 1.67
N VAL A 68 10.68 5.31 1.99
CA VAL A 68 9.32 5.53 1.46
C VAL A 68 9.34 5.90 -0.03
N ALA A 69 10.13 6.89 -0.44
CA ALA A 69 10.13 7.34 -1.83
C ALA A 69 10.53 6.23 -2.83
N PRO A 70 11.58 5.42 -2.60
CA PRO A 70 11.89 4.27 -3.45
C PRO A 70 10.76 3.23 -3.51
N ALA A 71 10.07 2.97 -2.40
CA ALA A 71 8.94 2.04 -2.37
C ALA A 71 7.71 2.58 -3.13
N LEU A 72 7.48 3.90 -3.13
CA LEU A 72 6.41 4.51 -3.92
C LEU A 72 6.76 4.56 -5.41
N ALA A 73 8.04 4.66 -5.77
CA ALA A 73 8.48 4.70 -7.16
C ALA A 73 8.08 3.44 -7.95
N THR A 74 7.92 2.28 -7.30
CA THR A 74 7.49 1.03 -7.97
C THR A 74 6.06 1.09 -8.52
N TRP A 75 5.26 2.07 -8.09
CA TRP A 75 3.88 2.28 -8.55
C TRP A 75 3.81 3.20 -9.78
N GLN A 76 4.91 3.89 -10.13
CA GLN A 76 4.95 4.80 -11.26
C GLN A 76 4.71 4.03 -12.57
N GLY A 77 3.74 4.51 -13.35
CA GLY A 77 3.34 3.88 -14.61
C GLY A 77 2.47 2.63 -14.47
N ALA A 78 2.38 2.04 -13.27
CA ALA A 78 1.46 0.93 -12.99
C ALA A 78 0.01 1.42 -12.80
N VAL A 79 -0.15 2.58 -12.14
CA VAL A 79 -1.43 3.28 -11.95
C VAL A 79 -1.25 4.77 -12.22
N ASP A 80 -2.36 5.49 -12.43
CA ASP A 80 -2.32 6.92 -12.69
C ASP A 80 -2.13 7.70 -11.38
N GLU A 81 -2.69 7.21 -10.27
CA GLU A 81 -2.59 7.82 -8.95
C GLU A 81 -2.58 6.78 -7.83
N ILE A 82 -1.94 7.12 -6.71
CA ILE A 82 -1.99 6.32 -5.49
C ILE A 82 -2.71 7.09 -4.38
N VAL A 83 -3.56 6.39 -3.63
CA VAL A 83 -4.17 6.87 -2.40
C VAL A 83 -3.51 6.15 -1.25
N LEU A 84 -2.70 6.87 -0.48
CA LEU A 84 -2.00 6.30 0.66
C LEU A 84 -2.91 6.18 1.88
N ARG A 85 -2.94 4.98 2.46
CA ARG A 85 -3.51 4.72 3.77
C ARG A 85 -2.40 4.40 4.75
N ALA A 86 -2.20 5.30 5.71
CA ALA A 86 -1.30 5.06 6.82
C ALA A 86 -1.75 3.86 7.66
N ILE A 87 -0.80 3.00 8.00
CA ILE A 87 -0.88 2.10 9.14
C ILE A 87 0.02 2.75 10.18
N THR A 88 -0.57 3.28 11.25
CA THR A 88 0.19 3.91 12.32
C THR A 88 0.25 2.99 13.52
N GLY A 89 1.25 3.19 14.39
CA GLY A 89 1.38 2.37 15.59
C GLY A 89 0.34 2.70 16.66
N ARG A 90 -0.01 3.99 16.77
CA ARG A 90 -0.82 4.52 17.88
C ARG A 90 -1.96 5.45 17.45
N ASP A 91 -2.22 5.57 16.14
CA ASP A 91 -3.29 6.41 15.58
C ASP A 91 -3.16 7.90 15.93
N THR A 92 -1.92 8.37 16.03
CA THR A 92 -1.63 9.79 16.32
C THR A 92 -1.56 10.64 15.04
N VAL A 93 -1.84 11.94 15.18
CA VAL A 93 -1.72 12.90 14.07
C VAL A 93 -0.26 13.00 13.62
N GLU A 94 0.68 12.97 14.55
CA GLU A 94 2.11 13.09 14.31
C GLU A 94 2.64 11.94 13.45
N GLU A 95 2.17 10.71 13.70
CA GLU A 95 2.53 9.54 12.88
C GLU A 95 2.00 9.68 11.45
N ASN A 96 0.79 10.22 11.27
CA ASN A 96 0.25 10.51 9.94
C ASN A 96 1.03 11.62 9.23
N VAL A 97 1.34 12.72 9.92
CA VAL A 97 2.12 13.83 9.36
C VAL A 97 3.55 13.39 9.00
N ALA A 98 4.18 12.54 9.81
CA ALA A 98 5.50 11.99 9.52
C ALA A 98 5.47 11.16 8.22
N LEU A 99 4.45 10.33 8.03
CA LEU A 99 4.26 9.56 6.81
C LEU A 99 4.03 10.47 5.59
N LEU A 100 3.17 11.49 5.70
CA LEU A 100 2.92 12.44 4.62
C LEU A 100 4.19 13.19 4.20
N ARG A 101 5.05 13.57 5.16
CA ARG A 101 6.35 14.20 4.86
C ARG A 101 7.29 13.24 4.14
N ALA A 102 7.34 11.97 4.56
CA ALA A 102 8.18 10.95 3.93
C ALA A 102 7.69 10.57 2.51
N ALA A 103 6.38 10.64 2.29
CA ALA A 103 5.75 10.34 1.01
C ALA A 103 5.67 11.54 0.05
N LYS A 104 6.18 12.71 0.45
CA LYS A 104 6.15 13.91 -0.39
C LYS A 104 6.86 13.62 -1.72
N PRO A 105 6.21 13.86 -2.88
CA PRO A 105 6.87 13.76 -4.17
C PRO A 105 8.09 14.70 -4.24
N ALA A 106 9.12 14.26 -4.97
CA ALA A 106 10.30 15.08 -5.27
C ALA A 106 9.92 16.30 -6.14
#